data_AF-A0A7W1NRI5-F1
#
_entry.id   AF-A0A7W1NRI5-F1
#
_cell.length_a   1.000
_cell.length_b   1.000
_cell.length_c   1.000
_cell.angle_alpha   90.00
_cell.angle_beta   90.00
_cell.angle_gamma   90.00
#
_symmetry.space_group_name_H-M   'P 1'
#
loop_
_entity.id
_entity.type
_entity.pdbx_description
1 polymer ?
#
loop_
_entity_poly.entity_id
_entity_poly.type
_entity_poly.pdbx_seq_one_letter_code
_entity_poly.pdbx_strand_id
1 'polypeptide(L)'
;MTVTIVPCPSCEGFGWFEDEDGAAQDCDWCAGIGYIYRDTDGLDKRIPPADYGLVSDQLEQLETQRLRAMGYTGEAKKPWEQKIRQQRDEGDE
;
A
#
# COMPACT_ATOMS: atom_id res chain seq x y z
N MET A 1 -21.10 -3.70 14.81
CA MET A 1 -21.02 -2.82 13.63
C MET A 1 -19.94 -3.41 12.75
N THR A 2 -20.30 -3.87 11.56
CA THR A 2 -19.32 -4.41 10.62
C THR A 2 -18.73 -3.22 9.87
N VAL A 3 -17.43 -3.01 9.96
CA VAL A 3 -16.72 -1.96 9.22
C VAL A 3 -15.81 -2.63 8.19
N THR A 4 -15.66 -2.02 7.03
CA THR A 4 -14.70 -2.46 6.00
C THR A 4 -13.57 -1.45 5.89
N ILE A 5 -12.37 -1.93 5.53
CA ILE A 5 -11.24 -1.05 5.25
C ILE A 5 -11.21 -0.77 3.75
N VAL A 6 -11.21 0.51 3.37
CA VAL A 6 -11.19 0.96 1.98
C VAL A 6 -10.07 1.97 1.77
N PRO A 7 -9.55 2.13 0.53
CA PRO A 7 -8.59 3.18 0.23
C PRO A 7 -9.18 4.56 0.56
N CYS A 8 -8.35 5.43 1.09
CA CYS A 8 -8.70 6.81 1.37
C CYS A 8 -9.08 7.53 0.06
N PRO A 9 -10.33 8.02 -0.12
CA PRO A 9 -10.70 8.81 -1.29
C PRO A 9 -9.94 10.13 -1.42
N SER A 10 -9.42 10.68 -0.32
CA SER A 10 -8.69 11.94 -0.38
C SER A 10 -7.31 11.78 -1.03
N CYS A 11 -6.59 10.69 -0.74
CA CYS A 11 -5.23 10.45 -1.23
C CYS A 11 -5.10 9.19 -2.07
N GLU A 12 -6.22 8.65 -2.56
CA GLU A 12 -6.28 7.47 -3.42
C GLU A 12 -5.46 6.25 -2.91
N GLY A 13 -5.42 6.07 -1.59
CA GLY A 13 -4.64 4.99 -0.98
C GLY A 13 -3.19 5.32 -0.63
N PHE A 14 -2.59 6.40 -1.15
CA PHE A 14 -1.15 6.67 -1.01
C PHE A 14 -0.71 7.04 0.40
N GLY A 15 -1.59 7.66 1.18
CA GLY A 15 -1.28 8.18 2.51
C GLY A 15 -0.62 9.56 2.48
N TRP A 16 -0.10 9.99 1.34
CA TRP A 16 0.60 11.26 1.17
C TRP A 16 0.25 11.90 -0.18
N PHE A 17 0.60 13.19 -0.33
CA PHE A 17 0.55 13.96 -1.56
C PHE A 17 1.91 14.58 -1.84
N GLU A 18 2.25 14.75 -3.12
CA GLU A 18 3.38 15.56 -3.54
C GLU A 18 2.92 17.00 -3.74
N ASP A 19 3.61 17.96 -3.14
CA ASP A 19 3.38 19.39 -3.38
C ASP A 19 4.11 19.90 -4.63
N GLU A 20 3.92 21.19 -4.95
CA GLU A 20 4.48 21.82 -6.15
C GLU A 20 6.03 21.84 -6.16
N ASP A 21 6.67 21.71 -4.99
CA ASP A 21 8.13 21.65 -4.84
C ASP A 21 8.64 20.20 -4.81
N GLY A 22 7.75 19.20 -4.94
CA GLY A 22 8.06 17.77 -4.90
C GLY A 22 8.29 17.23 -3.49
N ALA A 23 7.88 17.97 -2.45
CA ALA A 23 7.92 17.46 -1.08
C ALA A 23 6.67 16.62 -0.78
N ALA A 24 6.88 15.49 -0.11
CA ALA A 24 5.81 14.61 0.33
C ALA A 24 5.19 15.13 1.63
N GLN A 25 3.87 15.30 1.64
CA GLN A 25 3.09 15.68 2.80
C GLN A 25 2.06 14.61 3.11
N ASP A 26 1.90 14.26 4.39
CA ASP A 26 0.91 13.28 4.81
C ASP A 26 -0.51 13.79 4.50
N CYS A 27 -1.38 12.89 4.07
CA CYS A 27 -2.79 13.19 3.88
C CYS A 27 -3.44 13.43 5.24
N ASP A 28 -3.86 14.66 5.53
CA ASP A 28 -4.46 15.02 6.83
C ASP A 28 -5.71 14.20 7.19
N TRP A 29 -6.48 13.77 6.18
CA TRP A 29 -7.75 13.09 6.40
C TRP A 29 -7.58 11.66 6.91
N CYS A 30 -6.64 10.89 6.34
CA CYS A 30 -6.29 9.56 6.85
C CYS A 30 -5.07 9.58 7.79
N ALA A 31 -4.38 10.72 7.90
CA ALA A 31 -3.08 10.94 8.53
C ALA A 31 -2.01 9.91 8.14
N GLY A 32 -1.67 9.86 6.87
CA GLY A 32 -0.55 9.04 6.41
C GLY A 32 -0.90 7.56 6.18
N ILE A 33 -2.04 7.07 6.68
CA ILE A 33 -2.35 5.62 6.64
C ILE A 33 -2.67 5.13 5.22
N GLY A 34 -3.25 5.99 4.38
CA GLY A 34 -3.74 5.62 3.05
C GLY A 34 -5.08 4.88 3.07
N TYR A 35 -5.55 4.40 4.21
CA TYR A 35 -6.80 3.65 4.34
C TYR A 35 -7.70 4.21 5.44
N ILE A 36 -8.99 3.94 5.33
CA ILE A 36 -10.04 4.37 6.26
C ILE A 36 -11.08 3.27 6.51
N TYR A 37 -11.88 3.42 7.56
CA TYR A 37 -13.07 2.61 7.76
C TYR A 37 -14.26 3.17 6.98
N ARG A 38 -15.03 2.26 6.38
CA ARG A 38 -16.37 2.51 5.87
C ARG A 38 -17.35 1.66 6.66
N ASP A 39 -18.37 2.29 7.24
CA ASP A 39 -19.44 1.56 7.91
C ASP A 39 -20.52 1.08 6.92
N THR A 40 -21.50 0.34 7.45
CA THR A 40 -22.61 -0.21 6.64
C THR A 40 -23.53 0.85 6.05
N ASP A 41 -23.53 2.06 6.61
CA ASP A 41 -24.28 3.21 6.11
C ASP A 41 -23.50 3.98 5.05
N GLY A 42 -22.28 3.51 4.71
CA GLY A 42 -21.39 4.12 3.74
C GLY A 42 -20.63 5.33 4.28
N LEU A 43 -20.63 5.57 5.58
CA LEU A 43 -19.92 6.68 6.18
C LEU A 43 -18.44 6.34 6.36
N ASP A 44 -17.62 7.25 5.83
CA ASP A 44 -16.17 7.18 5.86
C ASP A 44 -15.63 7.80 7.15
N LYS A 45 -14.79 7.04 7.85
CA LYS A 45 -14.19 7.45 9.12
C LYS A 45 -12.72 7.06 9.15
N ARG A 46 -11.90 7.94 9.68
CA ARG A 46 -10.49 7.66 9.93
C ARG A 46 -10.35 6.49 10.90
N ILE A 47 -9.38 5.60 10.62
CA ILE A 47 -9.02 4.52 11.54
C ILE A 47 -8.45 5.17 12.81
N PRO A 48 -9.03 4.92 13.99
CA PRO A 48 -8.54 5.49 15.24
C PRO A 48 -7.21 4.84 15.64
N PRO A 49 -6.29 5.57 16.30
CA PRO A 49 -4.99 5.03 16.71
C PRO A 49 -5.05 3.78 17.59
N ALA A 50 -6.12 3.63 18.38
CA ALA A 50 -6.35 2.45 19.21
C ALA A 50 -6.51 1.16 18.40
N ASP A 51 -6.96 1.28 17.15
CA ASP A 51 -7.24 0.13 16.29
C ASP A 51 -6.05 -0.22 15.38
N TYR A 52 -4.99 0.59 15.34
CA TYR A 52 -3.84 0.35 14.45
C TYR A 52 -3.23 -1.04 14.63
N GLY A 53 -3.07 -1.49 15.88
CA GLY A 53 -2.57 -2.84 16.15
C GLY A 53 -3.56 -3.95 15.81
N LEU A 54 -4.86 -3.65 15.76
CA LEU A 54 -5.90 -4.62 15.42
C LEU A 54 -6.02 -4.85 13.91
N VAL A 55 -5.70 -3.82 13.11
CA VAL A 55 -5.85 -3.86 11.65
C VAL A 55 -4.53 -3.86 10.88
N SER A 56 -3.38 -3.93 11.56
CA SER A 56 -2.06 -3.88 10.91
C SER A 56 -1.92 -4.93 9.81
N ASP A 57 -2.26 -6.18 10.11
CA ASP A 57 -2.11 -7.29 9.18
C ASP A 57 -3.01 -7.11 7.96
N GLN A 58 -4.20 -6.56 8.17
CA GLN A 58 -5.14 -6.28 7.08
C GLN A 58 -4.64 -5.12 6.20
N LEU A 59 -4.07 -4.07 6.80
CA LEU A 59 -3.50 -2.94 6.08
C LEU A 59 -2.30 -3.38 5.22
N GLU A 60 -1.40 -4.21 5.75
CA GLU A 60 -0.27 -4.75 4.99
C GLU A 60 -0.71 -5.60 3.80
N GLN A 61 -1.75 -6.41 3.97
CA GLN A 61 -2.34 -7.20 2.89
C GLN A 61 -2.95 -6.32 1.80
N LEU A 62 -3.69 -5.27 2.19
CA LEU A 62 -4.29 -4.33 1.26
C LEU A 62 -3.23 -3.56 0.47
N GLU A 63 -2.16 -3.12 1.13
CA GLU A 63 -1.06 -2.41 0.45
C GLU A 63 -0.31 -3.35 -0.49
N THR A 64 -0.06 -4.59 -0.09
CA THR A 64 0.53 -5.61 -0.99
C THR A 64 -0.33 -5.84 -2.22
N GLN A 65 -1.66 -5.94 -2.06
CA GLN A 65 -2.59 -6.10 -3.18
C GLN A 65 -2.58 -4.88 -4.09
N ARG A 66 -2.54 -3.68 -3.52
CA ARG A 66 -2.48 -2.43 -4.25
C ARG A 66 -1.19 -2.30 -5.06
N LEU A 67 -0.04 -2.58 -4.45
CA LEU A 67 1.25 -2.63 -5.14
C LEU A 67 1.19 -3.61 -6.33
N ARG A 68 0.66 -4.81 -6.12
CA ARG A 68 0.47 -5.80 -7.21
C ARG A 68 -0.43 -5.28 -8.32
N ALA A 69 -1.51 -4.58 -8.00
CA ALA A 69 -2.39 -3.95 -8.98
C ALA A 69 -1.67 -2.85 -9.79
N MET A 70 -0.69 -2.16 -9.18
CA MET A 70 0.20 -1.22 -9.87
C MET A 70 1.34 -1.90 -10.64
N GLY A 71 1.34 -3.23 -10.73
CA GLY A 71 2.34 -4.01 -11.47
C GLY A 71 3.58 -4.40 -10.64
N TYR A 72 3.58 -4.18 -9.32
CA TYR A 72 4.65 -4.68 -8.47
C TYR A 72 4.57 -6.21 -8.33
N THR A 73 5.58 -6.90 -8.83
CA THR A 73 5.62 -8.38 -8.83
C THR A 73 6.29 -8.97 -7.59
N GLY A 74 6.87 -8.14 -6.71
CA GLY A 74 7.63 -8.61 -5.54
C GLY A 74 9.02 -9.16 -5.86
N GLU A 75 9.47 -9.10 -7.12
CA GLU A 75 10.84 -9.47 -7.46
C GLU A 75 11.84 -8.40 -7.02
N ALA A 76 12.99 -8.85 -6.56
CA ALA A 76 14.00 -7.98 -6.02
C ALA A 76 14.62 -7.10 -7.14
N LYS A 77 14.74 -5.80 -6.86
CA LYS A 77 15.17 -4.78 -7.82
C LYS A 77 16.59 -5.01 -8.35
N LYS A 78 17.44 -5.77 -7.65
CA LYS A 78 18.86 -5.84 -8.01
C LYS A 78 19.08 -6.82 -9.15
N PRO A 79 19.91 -6.48 -10.15
CA PRO A 79 20.09 -7.31 -11.34
C PRO A 79 20.48 -8.76 -11.04
N TRP A 80 21.29 -9.04 -10.02
CA TRP A 80 21.74 -10.41 -9.71
C TRP A 80 20.67 -11.30 -9.06
N GLU A 81 19.55 -10.72 -8.62
CA GLU A 81 18.43 -11.45 -7.99
C GLU A 81 17.39 -11.90 -9.04
N GLN A 82 17.55 -11.49 -10.30
CA GLN A 82 16.64 -11.83 -11.39
C GLN A 82 17.00 -13.21 -11.97
N LYS A 83 16.12 -14.21 -11.79
CA LYS A 83 16.30 -15.59 -12.29
C LYS A 83 16.66 -15.67 -13.78
N ILE A 84 16.12 -14.79 -14.61
CA ILE A 84 16.42 -14.73 -16.06
C ILE A 84 17.90 -14.46 -16.36
N ARG A 85 18.62 -13.80 -15.44
CA ARG A 85 20.06 -13.51 -15.59
C ARG A 85 20.94 -14.66 -15.09
N GLN A 86 20.39 -15.57 -14.29
CA GLN A 86 21.10 -16.76 -13.80
C GLN A 86 21.09 -17.90 -14.83
N GLN A 87 20.16 -17.89 -15.80
CA GLN A 87 20.04 -18.92 -16.83
C GLN A 87 21.14 -18.90 -17.92
N ARG A 88 22.12 -17.99 -17.85
CA ARG A 88 23.19 -17.88 -18.86
C ARG A 88 24.54 -18.46 -18.42
N ASP A 89 24.63 -19.03 -17.22
CA ASP A 89 25.86 -19.65 -16.69
C ASP A 89 25.81 -21.21 -16.66
N GLU A 90 24.69 -21.86 -17.00
CA GLU A 90 24.58 -23.34 -17.07
C GLU A 90 24.61 -23.84 -18.52
N GLY A 91 25.64 -23.47 -19.28
CA GLY A 91 25.74 -23.85 -20.69
C GLY A 91 27.12 -23.72 -21.31
N ASP A 92 28.15 -24.25 -20.66
CA ASP A 92 29.42 -24.60 -21.31
C ASP A 92 29.97 -25.88 -20.65
N GLU A 93 29.55 -27.03 -21.18
CA GLU A 93 30.27 -28.31 -21.08
C GLU A 93 30.71 -28.75 -22.49
#